data_AF-A0A0L6UM95-F1
#
_entry.id   AF-A0A0L6UM95-F1
#
_cell.length_a   1.000
_cell.length_b   1.000
_cell.length_c   1.000
_cell.angle_alpha   90.00
_cell.angle_beta   90.00
_cell.angle_gamma   90.00
#
_symmetry.space_group_name_H-M   'P 1'
#
loop_
_entity.id
_entity.type
_entity.pdbx_description
1 polymer ?
#
loop_
_entity_poly.entity_id
_entity_poly.type
_entity_poly.pdbx_seq_one_letter_code
_entity_poly.pdbx_strand_id
1 'polypeptide(L)'
;MLELHTNHSEPLSDYYNDILSPLLTPTLWELRGNVPALVRLLRAYLSAGAPRLVAENRISAMLGVFQKLIGSKLNDVYGFELLEALFEHVPIDTLMPYLRNVFVLLLTRLQQSKTDKFTSALLYTMMFIVTLEKPQLTPDLLINTINAVQPGLFSQVMEGVLLPAVASTPAKQRRVVALGHISLLTRSRTLQCEAESRLYLPILISVLRLFTLPQLKPTEDTAGSTSELSVTDLEEHGYQVGFSRLGASETIGKRDPFDSMVDPRDALAGGLVKAGEAQPGKIPALISQVPSEFATPYLQWLAAAGYQIK
;
A
#
# COMPACT_ATOMS: atom_id res chain seq x y z
N MET A 1 -19.10 -13.64 -13.19
CA MET A 1 -17.83 -13.38 -12.46
C MET A 1 -18.17 -12.67 -11.17
N LEU A 2 -17.57 -13.05 -10.05
CA LEU A 2 -17.84 -12.42 -8.74
C LEU A 2 -17.57 -10.90 -8.79
N GLU A 3 -16.54 -10.49 -9.53
CA GLU A 3 -16.13 -9.11 -9.79
C GLU A 3 -17.19 -8.24 -10.50
N LEU A 4 -18.20 -8.85 -11.14
CA LEU A 4 -19.32 -8.14 -11.78
C LEU A 4 -20.44 -7.78 -10.79
N HIS A 5 -20.43 -8.33 -9.58
CA HIS A 5 -21.42 -8.03 -8.55
C HIS A 5 -21.01 -6.73 -7.83
N THR A 6 -21.18 -5.59 -8.50
CA THR A 6 -20.90 -4.26 -7.94
C THR A 6 -22.02 -3.74 -7.04
N ASN A 7 -23.17 -4.43 -7.01
CA ASN A 7 -24.31 -4.07 -6.17
C ASN A 7 -24.11 -4.66 -4.77
N HIS A 8 -23.48 -3.88 -3.88
CA HIS A 8 -23.29 -4.22 -2.46
C HIS A 8 -24.59 -4.46 -1.67
N SER A 9 -25.76 -4.27 -2.30
CA SER A 9 -27.09 -4.45 -1.71
C SER A 9 -27.63 -5.88 -1.86
N GLU A 10 -27.12 -6.68 -2.79
CA GLU A 10 -27.55 -8.07 -2.96
C GLU A 10 -26.57 -9.01 -2.26
N PRO A 11 -27.02 -9.85 -1.32
CA PRO A 11 -26.15 -10.80 -0.66
C PRO A 11 -25.58 -11.78 -1.68
N LEU A 12 -24.27 -12.04 -1.61
CA LEU A 12 -23.61 -13.12 -2.35
C LEU A 12 -24.42 -14.42 -2.17
N SER A 13 -24.80 -15.06 -3.27
CA SER A 13 -25.56 -16.31 -3.23
C SER A 13 -24.85 -17.36 -2.38
N ASP A 14 -25.58 -18.20 -1.66
CA ASP A 14 -25.01 -19.21 -0.75
C ASP A 14 -24.00 -20.15 -1.43
N TYR A 15 -24.18 -20.42 -2.72
CA TYR A 15 -23.22 -21.17 -3.54
C TYR A 15 -21.78 -20.62 -3.53
N TYR A 16 -21.62 -19.29 -3.57
CA TYR A 16 -20.30 -18.66 -3.49
C TYR A 16 -19.68 -18.78 -2.09
N ASN A 17 -20.51 -18.84 -1.05
CA ASN A 17 -20.03 -19.02 0.32
C ASN A 17 -19.55 -20.45 0.59
N ASP A 18 -20.26 -21.44 0.04
CA ASP A 18 -19.86 -22.85 0.14
C ASP A 18 -18.50 -23.10 -0.52
N ILE A 19 -18.22 -22.42 -1.64
CA ILE A 19 -16.95 -22.51 -2.36
C ILE A 19 -15.80 -21.87 -1.57
N LEU A 20 -16.06 -20.85 -0.76
CA LEU A 20 -15.00 -20.13 -0.05
C LEU A 20 -14.24 -21.01 0.95
N SER A 21 -14.93 -21.91 1.67
CA SER A 21 -14.28 -22.73 2.70
C SER A 21 -13.19 -23.65 2.11
N PRO A 22 -13.44 -24.41 1.02
CA PRO A 22 -12.40 -25.13 0.31
C PRO A 22 -11.24 -24.26 -0.18
N LEU A 23 -11.50 -23.04 -0.67
CA LEU A 23 -10.46 -22.16 -1.23
C LEU A 23 -9.42 -21.70 -0.20
N LEU A 24 -9.77 -21.70 1.09
CA LEU A 24 -8.88 -21.32 2.17
C LEU A 24 -8.03 -22.50 2.68
N THR A 25 -8.22 -23.71 2.15
CA THR A 25 -7.44 -24.89 2.55
C THR A 25 -6.00 -24.84 2.03
N PRO A 26 -4.98 -25.17 2.84
CA PRO A 26 -3.57 -25.01 2.46
C PRO A 26 -3.15 -25.71 1.16
N THR A 27 -3.78 -26.86 0.85
CA THR A 27 -3.47 -27.73 -0.29
C THR A 27 -3.62 -27.02 -1.64
N LEU A 28 -4.65 -26.17 -1.80
CA LEU A 28 -4.86 -25.43 -3.05
C LEU A 28 -3.77 -24.39 -3.33
N TRP A 29 -3.08 -23.94 -2.28
CA TRP A 29 -2.01 -22.96 -2.30
C TRP A 29 -0.62 -23.56 -2.47
N GLU A 30 -0.52 -24.89 -2.64
CA GLU A 30 0.75 -25.58 -2.93
C GLU A 30 1.09 -25.54 -4.42
N LEU A 31 0.07 -25.56 -5.28
CA LEU A 31 0.23 -25.49 -6.73
C LEU A 31 0.47 -24.04 -7.17
N ARG A 32 1.69 -23.75 -7.64
CA ARG A 32 2.11 -22.40 -8.04
C ARG A 32 1.19 -21.76 -9.09
N GLY A 33 0.72 -22.55 -10.05
CA GLY A 33 -0.19 -22.08 -11.11
C GLY A 33 -1.56 -21.60 -10.59
N ASN A 34 -1.97 -22.01 -9.39
CA ASN A 34 -3.26 -21.60 -8.82
C ASN A 34 -3.18 -20.24 -8.13
N VAL A 35 -2.01 -19.87 -7.59
CA VAL A 35 -1.84 -18.69 -6.71
C VAL A 35 -2.41 -17.40 -7.32
N PRO A 36 -2.12 -17.05 -8.59
CA PRO A 36 -2.61 -15.79 -9.16
C PRO A 36 -4.15 -15.76 -9.25
N ALA A 37 -4.77 -16.87 -9.65
CA ALA A 37 -6.22 -16.99 -9.76
C ALA A 37 -6.91 -16.97 -8.39
N LEU A 38 -6.35 -17.68 -7.41
CA LEU A 38 -6.90 -17.73 -6.05
C LEU A 38 -6.83 -16.38 -5.36
N VAL A 39 -5.72 -15.64 -5.50
CA VAL A 39 -5.59 -14.29 -4.93
C VAL A 39 -6.59 -13.34 -5.57
N ARG A 40 -6.69 -13.36 -6.90
CA ARG A 40 -7.70 -12.57 -7.61
C ARG A 40 -9.12 -12.87 -7.10
N LEU A 41 -9.44 -14.15 -6.90
CA LEU A 41 -10.73 -14.56 -6.39
C LEU A 41 -10.97 -14.10 -4.94
N LEU A 42 -9.99 -14.24 -4.03
CA LEU A 42 -10.13 -13.75 -2.65
C LEU A 42 -10.34 -12.23 -2.61
N ARG A 43 -9.65 -11.48 -3.46
CA ARG A 43 -9.85 -10.02 -3.59
C ARG A 43 -11.26 -9.69 -4.06
N ALA A 44 -11.80 -10.46 -5.01
CA ALA A 44 -13.19 -10.31 -5.43
C ALA A 44 -14.18 -10.60 -4.30
N TYR A 45 -13.95 -11.64 -3.49
CA TYR A 45 -14.77 -11.93 -2.30
C TYR A 45 -14.75 -10.79 -1.29
N LEU A 46 -13.57 -10.21 -1.03
CA LEU A 46 -13.42 -9.05 -0.14
C LEU A 46 -14.20 -7.85 -0.66
N SER A 47 -14.08 -7.54 -1.96
CA SER A 47 -14.77 -6.42 -2.59
C SER A 47 -16.30 -6.58 -2.57
N ALA A 48 -16.81 -7.77 -2.87
CA ALA A 48 -18.24 -8.04 -2.96
C ALA A 48 -18.91 -8.28 -1.60
N GLY A 49 -18.18 -8.82 -0.61
CA GLY A 49 -18.77 -9.48 0.55
C GLY A 49 -18.09 -9.29 1.90
N ALA A 50 -17.23 -8.28 2.07
CA ALA A 50 -16.49 -8.07 3.32
C ALA A 50 -17.34 -8.16 4.61
N PRO A 51 -18.54 -7.56 4.73
CA PRO A 51 -19.33 -7.66 5.97
C PRO A 51 -19.69 -9.10 6.36
N ARG A 52 -20.03 -9.95 5.38
CA ARG A 52 -20.36 -11.36 5.62
C ARG A 52 -19.11 -12.16 6.00
N LEU A 53 -17.99 -11.92 5.32
CA LEU A 53 -16.70 -12.55 5.64
C LEU A 53 -16.24 -12.26 7.08
N VAL A 54 -16.50 -11.04 7.55
CA VAL A 54 -16.25 -10.62 8.94
C VAL A 54 -17.17 -11.38 9.89
N ALA A 55 -18.48 -11.41 9.62
CA ALA A 55 -19.46 -12.11 10.46
C ALA A 55 -19.18 -13.62 10.58
N GLU A 56 -18.68 -14.25 9.51
CA GLU A 56 -18.31 -15.66 9.47
C GLU A 56 -16.86 -15.95 9.94
N ASN A 57 -16.15 -14.94 10.47
CA ASN A 57 -14.78 -15.07 10.98
C ASN A 57 -13.76 -15.63 9.96
N ARG A 58 -13.93 -15.29 8.67
CA ARG A 58 -13.05 -15.77 7.58
C ARG A 58 -11.76 -14.97 7.43
N ILE A 59 -11.69 -13.80 8.05
CA ILE A 59 -10.54 -12.88 7.97
C ILE A 59 -9.26 -13.53 8.51
N SER A 60 -9.35 -14.27 9.62
CA SER A 60 -8.19 -14.98 10.19
C SER A 60 -7.60 -16.00 9.22
N ALA A 61 -8.44 -16.72 8.46
CA ALA A 61 -7.99 -17.70 7.48
C ALA A 61 -7.33 -17.01 6.27
N MET A 62 -7.88 -15.89 5.80
CA MET A 62 -7.27 -15.08 4.74
C MET A 62 -5.91 -14.50 5.17
N LEU A 63 -5.76 -14.11 6.44
CA LEU A 63 -4.47 -13.69 6.99
C LEU A 63 -3.46 -14.85 7.08
N GLY A 64 -3.92 -16.08 7.30
CA GLY A 64 -3.09 -17.28 7.19
C GLY A 64 -2.58 -17.52 5.76
N VAL A 65 -3.43 -17.28 4.76
CA VAL A 65 -3.02 -17.29 3.34
C VAL A 65 -1.98 -16.19 3.08
N PHE A 66 -2.21 -14.96 3.54
CA PHE A 66 -1.24 -13.88 3.46
C PHE A 66 0.13 -14.28 4.05
N GLN A 67 0.15 -14.88 5.24
CA GLN A 67 1.38 -15.36 5.88
C GLN A 67 2.13 -16.38 5.02
N LYS A 68 1.41 -17.32 4.38
CA LYS A 68 2.01 -18.30 3.45
C LYS A 68 2.61 -17.61 2.22
N LEU A 69 1.91 -16.63 1.64
CA LEU A 69 2.35 -15.93 0.42
C LEU A 69 3.58 -15.07 0.68
N ILE A 70 3.59 -14.28 1.76
CA ILE A 70 4.67 -13.35 2.08
C ILE A 70 5.96 -14.08 2.48
N GLY A 71 5.84 -15.30 3.01
CA GLY A 71 6.98 -16.18 3.32
C GLY A 71 7.76 -16.65 2.08
N SER A 72 7.20 -16.53 0.88
CA SER A 72 7.83 -16.97 -0.37
C SER A 72 8.24 -15.79 -1.25
N LYS A 73 9.51 -15.75 -1.68
CA LYS A 73 10.01 -14.73 -2.65
C LYS A 73 9.25 -14.74 -3.98
N LEU A 74 8.73 -15.90 -4.37
CA LEU A 74 7.99 -16.07 -5.63
C LEU A 74 6.58 -15.49 -5.53
N ASN A 75 5.97 -15.54 -4.34
CA ASN A 75 4.56 -15.24 -4.15
C ASN A 75 4.31 -13.94 -3.38
N ASP A 76 5.36 -13.22 -2.95
CA ASP A 76 5.26 -12.04 -2.12
C ASP A 76 4.38 -10.94 -2.72
N VAL A 77 4.42 -10.74 -4.04
CA VAL A 77 3.52 -9.84 -4.78
C VAL A 77 2.06 -10.12 -4.46
N TYR A 78 1.66 -11.39 -4.51
CA TYR A 78 0.29 -11.79 -4.24
C TYR A 78 -0.06 -11.64 -2.75
N GLY A 79 0.93 -11.78 -1.87
CA GLY A 79 0.78 -11.47 -0.45
C GLY A 79 0.44 -9.99 -0.23
N PHE A 80 1.18 -9.09 -0.89
CA PHE A 80 0.88 -7.65 -0.84
C PHE A 80 -0.47 -7.30 -1.45
N GLU A 81 -0.82 -7.84 -2.62
CA GLU A 81 -2.14 -7.61 -3.24
C GLU A 81 -3.32 -8.06 -2.37
N LEU A 82 -3.17 -9.21 -1.67
CA LEU A 82 -4.18 -9.67 -0.73
C LEU A 82 -4.24 -8.76 0.51
N LEU A 83 -3.09 -8.32 1.01
CA LEU A 83 -3.03 -7.42 2.16
C LEU A 83 -3.68 -6.07 1.86
N GLU A 84 -3.39 -5.48 0.71
CA GLU A 84 -4.03 -4.25 0.21
C GLU A 84 -5.55 -4.39 0.20
N ALA A 85 -6.08 -5.48 -0.38
CA ALA A 85 -7.53 -5.72 -0.42
C ALA A 85 -8.16 -5.94 0.96
N LEU A 86 -7.44 -6.58 1.90
CA LEU A 86 -7.89 -6.71 3.28
C LEU A 86 -8.04 -5.34 3.94
N PHE A 87 -7.03 -4.47 3.81
CA PHE A 87 -7.10 -3.12 4.36
C PHE A 87 -8.14 -2.24 3.67
N GLU A 88 -8.35 -2.41 2.36
CA GLU A 88 -9.33 -1.66 1.60
C GLU A 88 -10.76 -2.01 2.03
N HIS A 89 -11.10 -3.30 2.11
CA HIS A 89 -12.50 -3.73 2.27
C HIS A 89 -12.91 -4.11 3.69
N VAL A 90 -12.00 -4.53 4.57
CA VAL A 90 -12.33 -5.00 5.92
C VAL A 90 -12.33 -3.84 6.92
N PRO A 91 -13.32 -3.70 7.82
CA PRO A 91 -13.29 -2.71 8.89
C PRO A 91 -12.03 -2.84 9.75
N ILE A 92 -11.44 -1.70 10.15
CA ILE A 92 -10.18 -1.69 10.90
C ILE A 92 -10.32 -2.36 12.26
N ASP A 93 -11.47 -2.26 12.92
CA ASP A 93 -11.76 -2.94 14.18
C ASP A 93 -11.52 -4.45 14.10
N THR A 94 -11.90 -5.07 12.98
CA THR A 94 -11.70 -6.51 12.76
C THR A 94 -10.23 -6.84 12.51
N LEU A 95 -9.46 -5.95 11.88
CA LEU A 95 -8.04 -6.16 11.59
C LEU A 95 -7.15 -5.88 12.80
N MET A 96 -7.60 -5.02 13.72
CA MET A 96 -6.82 -4.50 14.85
C MET A 96 -6.11 -5.58 15.68
N PRO A 97 -6.73 -6.73 16.03
CA PRO A 97 -6.05 -7.80 16.77
C PRO A 97 -4.87 -8.43 16.02
N TYR A 98 -4.84 -8.32 14.70
CA TYR A 98 -3.87 -8.98 13.82
C TYR A 98 -2.76 -8.05 13.35
N LEU A 99 -2.95 -6.72 13.40
CA LEU A 99 -2.04 -5.73 12.80
C LEU A 99 -0.59 -5.91 13.28
N ARG A 100 -0.38 -6.11 14.58
CA ARG A 100 0.98 -6.34 15.13
C ARG A 100 1.65 -7.52 14.45
N ASN A 101 0.96 -8.66 14.33
CA ASN A 101 1.54 -9.85 13.72
C ASN A 101 1.79 -9.67 12.22
N VAL A 102 0.89 -8.97 11.51
CA VAL A 102 1.07 -8.61 10.09
C VAL A 102 2.37 -7.84 9.89
N PHE A 103 2.62 -6.80 10.68
CA PHE A 103 3.86 -6.01 10.56
C PHE A 103 5.10 -6.77 11.02
N VAL A 104 5.00 -7.62 12.06
CA VAL A 104 6.11 -8.52 12.42
C VAL A 104 6.50 -9.40 11.24
N LEU A 105 5.54 -10.05 10.58
CA LEU A 105 5.82 -10.90 9.41
C LEU A 105 6.49 -10.15 8.27
N LEU A 106 5.99 -8.96 7.93
CA LEU A 106 6.57 -8.11 6.88
C LEU A 106 8.01 -7.69 7.21
N LEU A 107 8.25 -7.25 8.44
CA LEU A 107 9.55 -6.75 8.88
C LEU A 107 10.57 -7.89 9.08
N THR A 108 10.14 -9.06 9.57
CA THR A 108 10.98 -10.25 9.62
C THR A 108 11.39 -10.68 8.21
N ARG A 109 10.45 -10.70 7.25
CA ARG A 109 10.75 -11.03 5.85
C ARG A 109 11.71 -10.02 5.21
N LEU A 110 11.55 -8.74 5.53
CA LEU A 110 12.46 -7.67 5.11
C LEU A 110 13.89 -7.91 5.64
N GLN A 111 14.05 -8.31 6.90
CA GLN A 111 15.36 -8.57 7.51
C GLN A 111 16.03 -9.84 6.95
N GLN A 112 15.27 -10.92 6.80
CA GLN A 112 15.84 -12.23 6.45
C GLN A 112 16.22 -12.35 4.98
N SER A 113 15.51 -11.65 4.09
CA SER A 113 15.65 -11.89 2.64
C SER A 113 15.22 -10.68 1.81
N LYS A 114 15.74 -9.50 2.16
CA LYS A 114 15.52 -8.24 1.44
C LYS A 114 15.74 -8.39 -0.07
N THR A 115 14.77 -7.90 -0.85
CA THR A 115 14.91 -7.67 -2.29
C THR A 115 14.39 -6.27 -2.62
N ASP A 116 14.84 -5.68 -3.72
CA ASP A 116 14.34 -4.37 -4.16
C ASP A 116 12.84 -4.40 -4.47
N LYS A 117 12.39 -5.51 -5.07
CA LYS A 117 10.98 -5.79 -5.35
C LYS A 117 10.15 -5.80 -4.06
N PHE A 118 10.60 -6.54 -3.04
CA PHE A 118 9.91 -6.60 -1.75
C PHE A 118 9.90 -5.24 -1.05
N THR A 119 11.03 -4.52 -1.09
CA THR A 119 11.16 -3.19 -0.48
C THR A 119 10.21 -2.18 -1.13
N SER A 120 10.14 -2.19 -2.47
CA SER A 120 9.23 -1.35 -3.24
C SER A 120 7.76 -1.69 -2.97
N ALA A 121 7.41 -2.97 -2.91
CA ALA A 121 6.05 -3.42 -2.57
C ALA A 121 5.66 -3.07 -1.12
N LEU A 122 6.58 -3.20 -0.16
CA LEU A 122 6.38 -2.80 1.23
C LEU A 122 6.15 -1.28 1.33
N LEU A 123 6.99 -0.47 0.67
CA LEU A 123 6.81 0.97 0.60
C LEU A 123 5.43 1.32 0.04
N TYR A 124 5.07 0.77 -1.12
CA TYR A 124 3.76 1.00 -1.74
C TYR A 124 2.62 0.61 -0.81
N THR A 125 2.67 -0.59 -0.20
CA THR A 125 1.61 -1.09 0.68
C THR A 125 1.45 -0.23 1.93
N MET A 126 2.55 0.19 2.56
CA MET A 126 2.48 1.09 3.71
C MET A 126 1.87 2.44 3.34
N MET A 127 2.27 3.01 2.20
CA MET A 127 1.72 4.27 1.71
C MET A 127 0.24 4.12 1.34
N PHE A 128 -0.13 3.04 0.66
CA PHE A 128 -1.52 2.67 0.34
C PHE A 128 -2.38 2.67 1.61
N ILE A 129 -1.95 1.96 2.66
CA ILE A 129 -2.69 1.83 3.92
C ILE A 129 -2.90 3.20 4.57
N VAL A 130 -1.88 4.05 4.66
CA VAL A 130 -2.04 5.37 5.30
C VAL A 130 -2.81 6.38 4.43
N THR A 131 -2.90 6.15 3.12
CA THR A 131 -3.73 6.97 2.23
C THR A 131 -5.22 6.66 2.40
N LEU A 132 -5.59 5.41 2.68
CA LEU A 132 -6.99 5.02 2.88
C LEU A 132 -7.72 5.92 3.90
N GLU A 133 -8.87 6.43 3.49
CA GLU A 133 -9.75 7.25 4.33
C GLU A 133 -10.81 6.35 4.97
N LYS A 134 -10.43 5.66 6.05
CA LYS A 134 -11.32 4.77 6.79
C LYS A 134 -11.47 5.21 8.24
N PRO A 135 -12.65 5.01 8.86
CA PRO A 135 -12.82 5.24 10.29
C PRO A 135 -11.74 4.49 11.08
N GLN A 136 -11.14 5.16 12.06
CA GLN A 136 -10.08 4.64 12.93
C GLN A 136 -8.74 4.31 12.25
N LEU A 137 -8.65 4.36 10.92
CA LEU A 137 -7.39 4.26 10.21
C LEU A 137 -6.69 5.62 10.19
N THR A 138 -5.75 5.79 11.10
CA THR A 138 -4.86 6.96 11.11
C THR A 138 -3.42 6.53 10.81
N PRO A 139 -2.58 7.42 10.26
CA PRO A 139 -1.16 7.12 10.14
C PRO A 139 -0.52 6.83 11.51
N ASP A 140 -1.00 7.46 12.58
CA ASP A 140 -0.53 7.21 13.94
C ASP A 140 -0.81 5.77 14.40
N LEU A 141 -1.93 5.15 14.00
CA LEU A 141 -2.20 3.73 14.27
C LEU A 141 -1.09 2.84 13.71
N LEU A 142 -0.67 3.09 12.47
CA LEU A 142 0.41 2.34 11.82
C LEU A 142 1.74 2.53 12.53
N ILE A 143 2.11 3.79 12.82
CA ILE A 143 3.33 4.16 13.53
C ILE A 143 3.38 3.46 14.90
N ASN A 144 2.30 3.57 15.67
CA ASN A 144 2.20 2.99 17.00
C ASN A 144 2.23 1.46 16.97
N THR A 145 1.59 0.83 15.98
CA THR A 145 1.61 -0.63 15.82
C THR A 145 3.02 -1.14 15.55
N ILE A 146 3.77 -0.47 14.68
CA ILE A 146 5.16 -0.84 14.37
C ILE A 146 6.06 -0.58 15.58
N ASN A 147 5.92 0.57 16.23
CA ASN A 147 6.69 0.91 17.43
C ASN A 147 6.35 0.03 18.66
N ALA A 148 5.17 -0.59 18.69
CA ALA A 148 4.81 -1.60 19.70
C ALA A 148 5.55 -2.94 19.52
N VAL A 149 6.15 -3.20 18.35
CA VAL A 149 7.06 -4.33 18.16
C VAL A 149 8.40 -4.02 18.82
N GLN A 150 8.94 -2.84 18.54
CA GLN A 150 10.16 -2.31 19.16
C GLN A 150 10.13 -0.77 19.10
N PRO A 151 10.40 -0.05 20.20
CA PRO A 151 10.42 1.41 20.20
C PRO A 151 11.40 1.99 19.16
N GLY A 152 10.93 2.93 18.34
CA GLY A 152 11.71 3.58 17.28
C GLY A 152 11.91 2.75 16.02
N LEU A 153 11.31 1.56 15.94
CA LEU A 153 11.41 0.69 14.76
C LEU A 153 10.82 1.37 13.52
N PHE A 154 9.73 2.13 13.67
CA PHE A 154 9.13 2.84 12.54
C PHE A 154 10.12 3.81 11.89
N SER A 155 10.80 4.66 12.67
CA SER A 155 11.78 5.61 12.12
C SER A 155 12.98 4.89 11.51
N GLN A 156 13.48 3.83 12.14
CA GLN A 156 14.59 3.03 11.60
C GLN A 156 14.26 2.44 10.23
N VAL A 157 13.06 1.87 10.08
CA VAL A 157 12.60 1.29 8.81
C VAL A 157 12.35 2.40 7.78
N MET A 158 11.73 3.51 8.19
CA MET A 158 11.46 4.64 7.30
C MET A 158 12.77 5.24 6.74
N GLU A 159 13.72 5.59 7.60
CA GLU A 159 14.99 6.21 7.21
C GLU A 159 15.93 5.24 6.50
N GLY A 160 16.10 4.03 7.06
CA GLY A 160 17.10 3.08 6.57
C GLY A 160 16.67 2.29 5.34
N VAL A 161 15.37 2.20 5.06
CA VAL A 161 14.84 1.31 4.02
C VAL A 161 13.85 1.97 3.09
N LEU A 162 12.78 2.59 3.62
CA LEU A 162 11.67 3.03 2.79
C LEU A 162 11.98 4.32 2.03
N LEU A 163 12.51 5.35 2.69
CA LEU A 163 12.86 6.63 2.06
C LEU A 163 13.92 6.46 0.94
N PRO A 164 15.00 5.67 1.11
CA PRO A 164 15.92 5.38 0.01
C PRO A 164 15.26 4.70 -1.19
N ALA A 165 14.25 3.85 -0.97
CA ALA A 165 13.56 3.11 -2.03
C ALA A 165 12.62 3.98 -2.87
N VAL A 166 12.25 5.17 -2.40
CA VAL A 166 11.30 6.07 -3.09
C VAL A 166 11.78 6.42 -4.50
N ALA A 167 13.08 6.62 -4.70
CA ALA A 167 13.67 6.93 -5.99
C ALA A 167 13.42 5.85 -7.05
N SER A 168 13.35 4.59 -6.61
CA SER A 168 13.16 3.41 -7.46
C SER A 168 11.68 3.03 -7.61
N THR A 169 10.76 3.88 -7.14
CA THR A 169 9.32 3.61 -7.21
C THR A 169 8.85 3.64 -8.68
N PRO A 170 8.19 2.58 -9.16
CA PRO A 170 7.57 2.55 -10.49
C PRO A 170 6.58 3.70 -10.68
N ALA A 171 6.53 4.32 -11.87
CA ALA A 171 5.70 5.50 -12.08
C ALA A 171 4.21 5.30 -11.75
N LYS A 172 3.66 4.12 -12.06
CA LYS A 172 2.27 3.75 -11.73
C LYS A 172 1.96 3.78 -10.21
N GLN A 173 2.97 3.67 -9.36
CA GLN A 173 2.84 3.67 -7.90
C GLN A 173 3.16 5.03 -7.27
N ARG A 174 3.83 5.93 -8.00
CA ARG A 174 4.33 7.20 -7.44
C ARG A 174 3.22 8.10 -6.90
N ARG A 175 2.05 8.12 -7.55
CA ARG A 175 0.88 8.88 -7.06
C ARG A 175 0.50 8.44 -5.65
N VAL A 176 0.28 7.15 -5.45
CA VAL A 176 -0.10 6.58 -4.14
C VAL A 176 1.01 6.78 -3.12
N VAL A 177 2.28 6.57 -3.50
CA VAL A 177 3.42 6.79 -2.60
C VAL A 177 3.51 8.25 -2.17
N ALA A 178 3.28 9.21 -3.07
CA ALA A 178 3.23 10.63 -2.73
C ALA A 178 2.07 10.93 -1.78
N LEU A 179 0.85 10.46 -2.10
CA LEU A 179 -0.33 10.65 -1.26
C LEU A 179 -0.15 10.04 0.14
N GLY A 180 0.52 8.89 0.26
CA GLY A 180 0.78 8.25 1.55
C GLY A 180 1.75 9.04 2.42
N HIS A 181 2.84 9.55 1.83
CA HIS A 181 3.75 10.44 2.55
C HIS A 181 3.07 11.78 2.92
N ILE A 182 2.21 12.33 2.05
CA ILE A 182 1.40 13.52 2.38
C ILE A 182 0.45 13.20 3.54
N SER A 183 -0.21 12.04 3.53
CA SER A 183 -1.06 11.59 4.65
C SER A 183 -0.26 11.52 5.95
N LEU A 184 0.96 10.98 5.92
CA LEU A 184 1.87 10.98 7.06
C LEU A 184 2.17 12.41 7.55
N LEU A 185 2.54 13.34 6.67
CA LEU A 185 2.86 14.71 7.08
C LEU A 185 1.67 15.49 7.64
N THR A 186 0.46 15.19 7.15
CA THR A 186 -0.72 16.05 7.36
C THR A 186 -1.72 15.49 8.37
N ARG A 187 -1.80 14.16 8.50
CA ARG A 187 -2.77 13.46 9.36
C ARG A 187 -2.11 12.77 10.57
N SER A 188 -0.79 12.66 10.64
CA SER A 188 -0.08 12.10 11.80
C SER A 188 0.25 13.18 12.83
N ARG A 189 -0.32 13.08 14.04
CA ARG A 189 0.09 13.95 15.15
C ARG A 189 1.49 13.58 15.64
N THR A 190 1.83 12.29 15.60
CA THR A 190 3.12 11.80 16.11
C THR A 190 4.30 12.35 15.30
N LEU A 191 4.13 12.50 13.98
CA LEU A 191 5.09 13.18 13.11
C LEU A 191 5.07 14.71 13.23
N GLN A 192 3.91 15.33 13.47
CA GLN A 192 3.84 16.78 13.56
C GLN A 192 4.40 17.30 14.88
N CYS A 193 4.14 16.65 16.01
CA CYS A 193 4.28 17.27 17.33
C CYS A 193 5.00 16.41 18.38
N GLU A 194 5.31 15.14 18.09
CA GLU A 194 5.69 14.18 19.13
C GLU A 194 7.03 13.47 18.80
N ALA A 195 7.14 12.21 19.23
CA ALA A 195 8.37 11.41 19.25
C ALA A 195 9.01 11.20 17.86
N GLU A 196 8.23 11.27 16.79
CA GLU A 196 8.70 11.00 15.42
C GLU A 196 8.91 12.27 14.58
N SER A 197 8.86 13.45 15.21
CA SER A 197 8.99 14.74 14.51
C SER A 197 10.26 14.92 13.68
N ARG A 198 11.32 14.16 13.98
CA ARG A 198 12.55 14.10 13.17
C ARG A 198 12.31 13.60 11.73
N LEU A 199 11.31 12.75 11.52
CA LEU A 199 10.99 12.18 10.20
C LEU A 199 10.27 13.16 9.28
N TYR A 200 9.74 14.26 9.82
CA TYR A 200 8.95 15.21 9.05
C TYR A 200 9.74 15.78 7.86
N LEU A 201 10.97 16.24 8.09
CA LEU A 201 11.80 16.82 7.03
C LEU A 201 12.22 15.77 5.98
N PRO A 202 12.76 14.58 6.35
CA PRO A 202 13.06 13.51 5.39
C PRO A 202 11.85 13.09 4.54
N ILE A 203 10.66 12.97 5.14
CA ILE A 203 9.43 12.62 4.42
C ILE A 203 9.01 13.76 3.47
N LEU A 204 9.12 15.02 3.89
CA LEU A 204 8.84 16.16 3.02
C LEU A 204 9.77 16.19 1.79
N ILE A 205 11.08 15.98 2.00
CA ILE A 205 12.06 15.89 0.90
C ILE A 205 11.69 14.76 -0.06
N SER A 206 11.26 13.61 0.48
CA SER A 206 10.82 12.45 -0.31
C SER A 206 9.64 12.78 -1.24
N VAL A 207 8.62 13.48 -0.73
CA VAL A 207 7.47 13.91 -1.54
C VAL A 207 7.90 14.87 -2.64
N LEU A 208 8.73 15.86 -2.31
CA LEU A 208 9.20 16.84 -3.28
C LEU A 208 10.07 16.19 -4.37
N ARG A 209 10.89 15.22 -3.99
CA ARG A 209 11.65 14.40 -4.93
C ARG A 209 10.74 13.63 -5.88
N LEU A 210 9.63 13.06 -5.40
CA LEU A 210 8.65 12.39 -6.28
C LEU A 210 8.05 13.34 -7.32
N PHE A 211 7.90 14.63 -6.99
CA PHE A 211 7.37 15.64 -7.91
C PHE A 211 8.34 16.07 -9.00
N THR A 212 9.66 15.88 -8.79
CA THR A 212 10.70 16.18 -9.77
C THR A 212 11.06 14.99 -10.66
N LEU A 213 10.66 13.77 -10.28
CA LEU A 213 10.88 12.60 -11.13
C LEU A 213 10.09 12.71 -12.45
N PRO A 214 10.64 12.23 -13.58
CA PRO A 214 9.95 12.23 -14.86
C PRO A 214 8.63 11.45 -14.75
N GLN A 215 7.52 12.12 -15.01
CA GLN A 215 6.21 11.45 -15.09
C GLN A 215 6.19 10.63 -16.38
N LEU A 216 5.87 9.34 -16.28
CA LEU A 216 5.52 8.55 -17.45
C LEU A 216 4.20 9.12 -17.97
N LYS A 217 4.16 9.55 -19.24
CA LYS A 217 2.89 9.76 -19.94
C LYS A 217 2.09 8.45 -19.81
N PRO A 218 0.77 8.50 -19.63
CA PRO A 218 -0.04 7.30 -19.72
C PRO A 218 0.04 6.80 -21.16
N THR A 219 1.02 5.96 -21.46
CA THR A 219 0.99 5.11 -22.64
C THR A 219 -0.06 4.05 -22.38
N GLU A 220 -1.12 4.10 -23.19
CA GLU A 220 -1.87 2.91 -23.60
C GLU A 220 -0.84 1.80 -23.90
N ASP A 221 -1.15 0.58 -23.48
CA ASP A 221 -0.30 -0.63 -23.56
C ASP A 221 0.67 -0.88 -22.40
N THR A 222 0.15 -1.52 -21.34
CA THR A 222 0.93 -2.57 -20.65
C THR A 222 0.01 -3.57 -19.94
N ALA A 223 -0.90 -4.19 -20.68
CA ALA A 223 -1.58 -5.42 -20.25
C ALA A 223 -0.61 -6.62 -20.09
N GLY A 224 0.66 -6.49 -20.50
CA GLY A 224 1.64 -7.59 -20.52
C GLY A 224 2.63 -7.70 -19.37
N SER A 225 2.88 -6.68 -18.53
CA SER A 225 4.06 -6.71 -17.64
C SER A 225 3.78 -7.07 -16.17
N THR A 226 2.83 -7.96 -15.90
CA THR A 226 2.77 -8.59 -14.56
C THR A 226 3.47 -9.93 -14.62
N SER A 227 4.70 -9.92 -14.11
CA SER A 227 5.43 -11.11 -13.65
C SER A 227 5.35 -12.28 -14.64
N GLU A 228 5.94 -12.10 -15.83
CA GLU A 228 6.61 -13.26 -16.41
C GLU A 228 7.55 -13.78 -15.33
N LEU A 229 7.30 -15.01 -14.88
CA LEU A 229 8.24 -15.73 -14.03
C LEU A 229 9.61 -15.54 -14.65
N SER A 230 10.53 -14.88 -13.93
CA SER A 230 11.91 -14.76 -14.35
C SER A 230 12.37 -16.16 -14.74
N VAL A 231 12.78 -16.33 -15.99
CA VAL A 231 13.25 -17.62 -16.54
C VAL A 231 14.37 -18.22 -15.65
N THR A 232 15.04 -17.36 -14.90
CA THR A 232 16.04 -17.68 -13.88
C THR A 232 15.51 -18.48 -12.67
N ASP A 233 14.22 -18.39 -12.32
CA ASP A 233 13.61 -19.16 -11.20
C ASP A 233 13.08 -20.54 -11.64
N LEU A 234 13.01 -20.80 -12.95
CA LEU A 234 12.60 -22.11 -13.49
C LEU A 234 13.70 -23.16 -13.38
N GLU A 235 14.97 -22.76 -13.33
CA GLU A 235 16.11 -23.70 -13.29
C GLU A 235 16.23 -24.42 -11.94
N GLU A 236 15.67 -23.87 -10.85
CA GLU A 236 15.88 -24.42 -9.51
C GLU A 236 14.75 -25.39 -9.06
N HIS A 237 13.61 -25.48 -9.77
CA HIS A 237 12.40 -26.12 -9.21
C HIS A 237 11.51 -26.92 -10.20
N GLY A 238 12.09 -27.77 -11.07
CA GLY A 238 11.36 -28.84 -11.77
C GLY A 238 10.17 -28.42 -12.66
N TYR A 239 9.60 -29.39 -13.40
CA TYR A 239 8.48 -29.12 -14.30
C TYR A 239 7.18 -28.92 -13.51
N GLN A 240 6.64 -27.69 -13.50
CA GLN A 240 5.31 -27.37 -12.96
C GLN A 240 4.44 -26.69 -14.02
N VAL A 241 3.13 -26.99 -14.00
CA VAL A 241 2.14 -26.45 -14.93
C VAL A 241 1.98 -24.93 -14.72
N GLY A 242 2.18 -24.15 -15.78
CA GLY A 242 2.11 -22.69 -15.76
C GLY A 242 0.68 -22.15 -15.70
N PHE A 243 0.53 -20.94 -15.15
CA PHE A 243 -0.74 -20.19 -15.13
C PHE A 243 -1.03 -19.61 -16.52
N SER A 244 -2.20 -19.90 -17.08
CA SER A 244 -2.67 -19.30 -18.34
C SER A 244 -3.70 -18.21 -18.05
N ARG A 245 -3.44 -17.00 -18.53
CA ARG A 245 -4.25 -15.81 -18.24
C ARG A 245 -5.35 -15.63 -19.29
N LEU A 246 -6.57 -15.34 -18.84
CA LEU A 246 -7.74 -15.12 -19.72
C LEU A 246 -7.94 -13.62 -19.96
N GLY A 247 -7.54 -13.10 -21.13
CA GLY A 247 -7.61 -11.67 -21.46
C GLY A 247 -9.02 -11.07 -21.45
N ALA A 248 -10.03 -11.84 -21.86
CA ALA A 248 -11.44 -11.39 -21.86
C ALA A 248 -12.03 -11.19 -20.44
N SER A 249 -11.36 -11.72 -19.42
CA SER A 249 -11.78 -11.59 -18.02
C SER A 249 -11.22 -10.33 -17.34
N GLU A 250 -10.30 -9.58 -17.98
CA GLU A 250 -9.66 -8.39 -17.38
C GLU A 250 -10.51 -7.13 -17.40
N THR A 251 -11.73 -7.20 -17.95
CA THR A 251 -12.58 -6.03 -18.22
C THR A 251 -13.02 -5.25 -16.98
N ILE A 252 -12.74 -5.73 -15.76
CA ILE A 252 -12.93 -5.01 -14.50
C ILE A 252 -11.64 -5.07 -13.66
N GLY A 253 -10.52 -4.74 -14.31
CA GLY A 253 -9.20 -4.78 -13.71
C GLY A 253 -8.79 -3.43 -13.14
N LYS A 254 -8.74 -3.34 -11.81
CA LYS A 254 -8.13 -2.27 -11.00
C LYS A 254 -8.87 -0.93 -11.01
N ARG A 255 -10.00 -0.88 -10.30
CA ARG A 255 -10.46 0.39 -9.71
C ARG A 255 -9.34 0.91 -8.79
N ASP A 256 -8.77 2.06 -9.11
CA ASP A 256 -7.87 2.77 -8.19
C ASP A 256 -8.74 3.38 -7.08
N PRO A 257 -8.61 2.96 -5.81
CA PRO A 257 -9.40 3.51 -4.71
C PRO A 257 -9.12 5.00 -4.48
N PHE A 258 -8.03 5.52 -5.05
CA PHE A 258 -7.61 6.92 -4.92
C PHE A 258 -7.89 7.76 -6.17
N ASP A 259 -8.65 7.23 -7.15
CA ASP A 259 -8.89 7.96 -8.40
C ASP A 259 -9.54 9.33 -8.17
N SER A 260 -10.49 9.39 -7.24
CA SER A 260 -11.20 10.62 -6.84
C SER A 260 -10.37 11.56 -5.95
N MET A 261 -9.15 11.19 -5.55
CA MET A 261 -8.31 12.05 -4.71
C MET A 261 -7.67 13.17 -5.53
N VAL A 262 -7.55 14.33 -4.88
CA VAL A 262 -6.93 15.55 -5.40
C VAL A 262 -5.49 15.27 -5.86
N ASP A 263 -5.00 16.08 -6.81
CA ASP A 263 -3.60 16.03 -7.22
C ASP A 263 -2.66 16.10 -6.00
N PRO A 264 -1.60 15.26 -5.94
CA PRO A 264 -0.68 15.25 -4.81
C PRO A 264 -0.05 16.62 -4.49
N ARG A 265 0.15 17.51 -5.47
CA ARG A 265 0.72 18.84 -5.22
C ARG A 265 -0.25 19.73 -4.46
N ASP A 266 -1.51 19.75 -4.88
CA ASP A 266 -2.58 20.48 -4.19
C ASP A 266 -2.86 19.89 -2.80
N ALA A 267 -2.83 18.56 -2.67
CA ALA A 267 -2.99 17.86 -1.40
C ALA A 267 -1.86 18.23 -0.40
N LEU A 268 -0.60 18.28 -0.87
CA LEU A 268 0.52 18.73 -0.05
C LEU A 268 0.37 20.21 0.32
N ALA A 269 -0.04 21.07 -0.61
CA ALA A 269 -0.23 22.51 -0.36
C ALA A 269 -1.26 22.76 0.74
N GLY A 270 -2.46 22.19 0.59
CA GLY A 270 -3.52 22.31 1.60
C GLY A 270 -3.13 21.70 2.95
N GLY A 271 -2.37 20.61 2.93
CA GLY A 271 -1.81 19.98 4.12
C GLY A 271 -0.81 20.85 4.86
N LEU A 272 0.14 21.46 4.15
CA LEU A 272 1.15 22.33 4.73
C LEU A 272 0.56 23.64 5.28
N VAL A 273 -0.46 24.20 4.62
CA VAL A 273 -1.18 25.38 5.14
C VAL A 273 -1.84 25.04 6.48
N LYS A 274 -2.60 23.94 6.57
CA LYS A 274 -3.22 23.51 7.83
C LYS A 274 -2.19 23.20 8.92
N ALA A 275 -1.07 22.57 8.55
CA ALA A 275 0.02 22.31 9.49
C ALA A 275 0.71 23.60 9.98
N GLY A 276 0.86 24.60 9.11
CA GLY A 276 1.38 25.93 9.46
C GLY A 276 0.45 26.70 10.38
N GLU A 277 -0.87 26.64 10.14
CA GLU A 277 -1.88 27.21 11.04
C GLU A 277 -1.85 26.55 12.43
N ALA A 278 -1.66 25.24 12.49
CA ALA A 278 -1.55 24.50 13.75
C ALA A 278 -0.23 24.78 14.49
N GLN A 279 0.86 25.04 13.77
CA GLN A 279 2.19 25.32 14.33
C GLN A 279 2.89 26.47 13.59
N PRO A 280 2.52 27.73 13.88
CA PRO A 280 3.06 28.90 13.18
C PRO A 280 4.59 28.95 13.24
N GLY A 281 5.23 29.24 12.11
CA GLY A 281 6.69 29.38 11.99
C GLY A 281 7.51 28.07 11.91
N LYS A 282 6.95 26.92 12.30
CA LYS A 282 7.68 25.64 12.22
C LYS A 282 7.80 25.12 10.79
N ILE A 283 6.71 25.15 10.03
CA ILE A 283 6.70 24.67 8.64
C ILE A 283 7.62 25.51 7.74
N PRO A 284 7.60 26.86 7.78
CA PRO A 284 8.58 27.68 7.07
C PRO A 284 10.03 27.36 7.42
N ALA A 285 10.35 27.15 8.72
CA ALA A 285 11.70 26.81 9.16
C ALA A 285 12.17 25.41 8.69
N LEU A 286 11.23 24.48 8.50
CA LEU A 286 11.53 23.16 7.92
C LEU A 286 11.74 23.25 6.41
N ILE A 287 10.93 24.05 5.70
CA ILE A 287 11.08 24.29 4.27
C ILE A 287 12.45 24.92 3.97
N SER A 288 12.95 25.82 4.80
CA SER A 288 14.29 26.41 4.61
C SER A 288 15.45 25.41 4.75
N GLN A 289 15.19 24.24 5.33
CA GLN A 289 16.19 23.16 5.46
C GLN A 289 16.14 22.17 4.30
N VAL A 290 15.11 22.25 3.44
CA VAL A 290 14.99 21.39 2.26
C VAL A 290 16.03 21.83 1.21
N PRO A 291 16.76 20.89 0.57
CA PRO A 291 17.65 21.22 -0.53
C PRO A 291 16.96 22.03 -1.63
N SER A 292 17.63 23.08 -2.11
CA SER A 292 17.07 24.04 -3.06
C SER A 292 16.60 23.39 -4.37
N GLU A 293 17.24 22.30 -4.79
CA GLU A 293 16.87 21.48 -5.95
C GLU A 293 15.44 20.93 -5.87
N PHE A 294 14.94 20.60 -4.67
CA PHE A 294 13.60 20.07 -4.45
C PHE A 294 12.61 21.15 -3.99
N ALA A 295 13.08 22.12 -3.19
CA ALA A 295 12.24 23.17 -2.65
C ALA A 295 11.82 24.19 -3.73
N THR A 296 12.76 24.65 -4.56
CA THR A 296 12.54 25.79 -5.48
C THR A 296 11.41 25.54 -6.48
N PRO A 297 11.36 24.41 -7.20
CA PRO A 297 10.29 24.16 -8.18
C PRO A 297 8.90 24.15 -7.54
N TYR A 298 8.80 23.58 -6.34
CA TYR A 298 7.54 23.48 -5.63
C TYR A 298 7.09 24.82 -5.03
N LEU A 299 8.02 25.62 -4.48
CA LEU A 299 7.71 26.95 -3.96
C LEU A 299 7.27 27.93 -5.06
N GLN A 300 7.89 27.86 -6.24
CA GLN A 300 7.45 28.64 -7.41
C GLN A 300 6.04 28.25 -7.83
N TRP A 301 5.74 26.94 -7.87
CA TRP A 301 4.42 26.44 -8.17
C TRP A 301 3.38 26.86 -7.10
N LEU A 302 3.71 26.76 -5.81
CA LEU A 302 2.84 27.20 -4.70
C LEU A 302 2.47 28.69 -4.81
N ALA A 303 3.45 29.55 -5.10
CA ALA A 303 3.25 30.97 -5.27
C ALA A 303 2.35 31.28 -6.48
N ALA A 304 2.55 30.58 -7.61
CA ALA A 304 1.71 30.70 -8.79
C ALA A 304 0.27 30.19 -8.56
N ALA A 305 0.11 29.16 -7.74
CA ALA A 305 -1.19 28.59 -7.36
C ALA A 305 -1.92 29.39 -6.26
N GLY A 306 -1.28 30.41 -5.67
CA GLY A 306 -1.89 31.31 -4.68
C GLY A 306 -1.92 30.79 -3.24
N TYR A 307 -1.17 29.72 -2.93
CA TYR A 307 -1.07 29.21 -1.56
C TYR A 307 -0.10 30.06 -0.71
N GLN A 308 -0.53 30.44 0.51
CA GLN A 308 0.33 31.11 1.50
C GLN A 308 0.52 30.23 2.73
N ILE A 309 1.75 29.77 2.96
CA ILE A 309 2.12 29.03 4.17
C ILE A 309 2.53 30.06 5.23
N LYS A 310 1.81 30.08 6.37
CA LYS A 310 2.11 30.95 7.52
C LYS A 310 2.89 30.20 8.60
#